data_AF-A0A9Q0U7M0-F1
#
_entry.id   AF-A0A9Q0U7M0-F1
#
_cell.length_a   1.000
_cell.length_b   1.000
_cell.length_c   1.000
_cell.angle_alpha   90.00
_cell.angle_beta   90.00
_cell.angle_gamma   90.00
#
_symmetry.space_group_name_H-M   'P 1'
#
loop_
_entity.id
_entity.type
_entity.pdbx_description
1 polymer ?
#
loop_
_entity_poly.entity_id
_entity_poly.type
_entity_poly.pdbx_seq_one_letter_code
_entity_poly.pdbx_strand_id
1 'polypeptide(L)'
;MTAPCGTTVLYPTSGGNIHSFKALTPCALFDVLSPPYSSEDGRHCSYFRRTMKQELPGTEHLCGIEPSEIAWMYNTINQIRWTNEELRN
;
A
#
# COMPACT_ATOMS: atom_id res chain seq x y z
N MET A 1 -2.93 3.26 13.70
CA MET A 1 -2.85 2.21 14.74
C MET A 1 -2.03 2.77 15.89
N THR A 2 -2.43 2.52 17.13
CA THR A 2 -1.74 2.98 18.35
C THR A 2 -1.65 1.81 19.31
N ALA A 3 -0.50 1.60 19.95
CA ALA A 3 -0.35 0.52 20.93
C ALA A 3 -1.16 0.83 22.22
N PRO A 4 -1.76 -0.18 22.87
CA PRO A 4 -1.83 -1.58 22.44
C PRO A 4 -2.84 -1.76 21.30
N CYS A 5 -2.51 -2.61 20.32
CA CYS A 5 -3.41 -2.97 19.23
C CYS A 5 -3.26 -4.46 18.89
N GLY A 6 -4.34 -5.07 18.38
CA GLY A 6 -4.30 -6.46 17.90
C GLY A 6 -3.51 -6.58 16.60
N THR A 7 -3.03 -7.79 16.30
CA THR A 7 -2.37 -8.11 15.03
C THR A 7 -3.36 -7.99 13.87
N THR A 8 -2.91 -7.36 12.78
CA THR A 8 -3.65 -7.31 11.51
C THR A 8 -3.16 -8.41 10.57
N VAL A 9 -4.05 -8.95 9.73
CA VAL A 9 -3.72 -9.99 8.76
C VAL A 9 -4.17 -9.56 7.37
N LEU A 10 -3.25 -9.68 6.40
CA LEU A 10 -3.53 -9.50 4.98
C LEU A 10 -3.30 -10.81 4.21
N TYR A 11 -4.08 -11.01 3.16
CA TYR A 11 -4.03 -12.17 2.28
C TYR A 11 -3.67 -11.72 0.85
N PRO A 12 -3.27 -12.64 -0.06
CA PRO A 12 -2.88 -12.26 -1.42
C PRO A 12 -3.91 -11.41 -2.19
N THR A 13 -5.20 -11.55 -1.91
CA THR A 13 -6.28 -10.83 -2.60
C THR A 13 -7.31 -10.19 -1.68
N SER A 14 -7.08 -10.14 -0.36
CA SER A 14 -8.02 -9.55 0.60
C SER A 14 -7.30 -9.02 1.85
N GLY A 15 -8.01 -8.26 2.70
CA GLY A 15 -7.43 -7.72 3.95
C GLY A 15 -6.41 -6.61 3.75
N GLY A 16 -6.35 -5.97 2.58
CA GLY A 16 -5.46 -4.83 2.32
C GLY A 16 -4.03 -5.23 1.92
N ASN A 17 -3.89 -6.12 0.94
CA ASN A 17 -2.58 -6.53 0.40
C ASN A 17 -1.74 -5.36 -0.16
N ILE A 18 -2.37 -4.23 -0.44
CA ILE A 18 -1.70 -2.97 -0.79
C ILE A 18 -1.94 -1.98 0.34
N HIS A 19 -0.88 -1.58 1.04
CA HIS A 19 -0.95 -0.68 2.19
C HIS A 19 0.26 0.23 2.31
N SER A 20 0.16 1.25 3.15
CA SER A 20 1.24 2.21 3.42
C SER A 20 1.22 2.61 4.89
N PHE A 21 2.40 2.68 5.50
CA PHE A 21 2.59 3.15 6.87
C PHE A 21 3.27 4.51 6.88
N LYS A 22 2.71 5.45 7.64
CA LYS A 22 3.34 6.74 7.96
C LYS A 22 3.44 6.85 9.48
N ALA A 23 4.67 6.89 9.99
CA ALA A 23 4.92 7.09 11.41
C ALA A 23 4.51 8.52 11.82
N LEU A 24 3.64 8.65 12.82
CA LEU A 24 3.26 9.93 13.43
C LEU A 24 4.09 10.25 14.68
N THR A 25 4.56 9.20 15.35
CA THR A 25 5.49 9.22 16.49
C THR A 25 6.49 8.08 16.28
N PRO A 26 7.63 8.05 17.00
CA PRO A 26 8.51 6.89 16.96
C PRO A 26 7.75 5.60 17.26
N CYS A 27 7.81 4.65 16.32
CA CYS A 27 7.05 3.41 16.39
C CYS A 27 7.88 2.23 15.86
N ALA A 28 7.49 1.03 16.25
CA ALA A 28 8.02 -0.21 15.72
C ALA A 28 6.88 -1.02 15.09
N LEU A 29 7.15 -1.63 13.94
CA LEU A 29 6.27 -2.59 13.28
C LEU A 29 6.93 -3.97 13.34
N PHE A 30 6.14 -5.00 13.60
CA PHE A 30 6.59 -6.38 13.61
C PHE A 30 5.75 -7.19 12.62
N ASP A 31 6.36 -7.57 11.50
CA ASP A 31 5.70 -8.28 10.40
C ASP A 31 6.21 -9.72 10.28
N VAL A 32 5.27 -10.63 9.99
CA VAL A 32 5.57 -12.03 9.64
C VAL A 32 5.07 -12.26 8.22
N LEU A 33 5.98 -12.62 7.30
CA LEU A 33 5.67 -12.86 5.88
C LEU A 33 5.70 -14.36 5.57
N SER A 34 4.65 -14.86 4.90
CA SER A 34 4.54 -16.28 4.53
C SER A 34 3.86 -16.50 3.18
N PRO A 35 4.58 -16.91 2.13
CA PRO A 35 6.05 -16.97 2.04
C PRO A 35 6.68 -15.57 1.96
N PRO A 36 7.98 -15.41 2.27
CA PRO A 36 8.67 -14.15 2.04
C PRO A 36 8.80 -13.82 0.55
N TYR A 37 9.08 -12.55 0.24
CA TYR A 37 9.41 -12.12 -1.11
C TYR A 37 10.63 -12.88 -1.65
N SER A 38 10.62 -13.18 -2.95
CA SER A 38 11.67 -13.93 -3.64
C SER A 38 11.58 -13.61 -5.12
N SER A 39 12.62 -12.98 -5.67
CA SER A 39 12.66 -12.68 -7.11
C SER A 39 12.78 -13.93 -7.96
N GLU A 40 13.49 -14.95 -7.47
CA GLU A 40 13.67 -16.23 -8.16
C GLU A 40 12.35 -16.98 -8.30
N ASP A 41 11.48 -16.87 -7.29
CA ASP A 41 10.16 -17.49 -7.30
C ASP A 41 9.06 -16.53 -7.82
N GLY A 42 9.42 -15.38 -8.40
CA GLY A 42 8.47 -14.40 -8.96
C GLY A 42 7.65 -13.59 -7.94
N ARG A 43 7.99 -13.64 -6.64
CA ARG A 43 7.36 -12.86 -5.56
C ARG A 43 8.09 -11.54 -5.35
N HIS A 44 7.97 -10.63 -6.31
CA HIS A 44 8.57 -9.29 -6.23
C HIS A 44 7.73 -8.33 -5.38
N CYS A 45 8.39 -7.47 -4.62
CA CYS A 45 7.74 -6.35 -3.94
C CYS A 45 7.59 -5.18 -4.92
N SER A 46 6.36 -4.89 -5.34
CA SER A 46 6.04 -3.76 -6.22
C SER A 46 5.55 -2.56 -5.41
N TYR A 47 5.98 -1.36 -5.80
CA TYR A 47 5.55 -0.11 -5.18
C TYR A 47 4.54 0.59 -6.08
N PHE A 48 3.54 1.18 -5.46
CA PHE A 48 2.47 1.85 -6.18
C PHE A 48 2.22 3.23 -5.62
N ARG A 49 1.84 4.16 -6.50
CA ARG A 49 1.39 5.50 -6.10
C ARG A 49 -0.04 5.72 -6.56
N ARG A 50 -0.87 6.24 -5.66
CA ARG A 50 -2.24 6.65 -5.96
C ARG A 50 -2.23 7.88 -6.87
N THR A 51 -3.03 7.86 -7.93
CA THR A 51 -3.28 9.06 -8.75
C THR A 51 -4.35 9.93 -8.09
N MET A 52 -4.20 11.25 -8.20
CA MET A 52 -5.24 12.21 -7.81
C MET A 52 -6.18 12.52 -8.99
N LYS A 53 -5.87 12.05 -10.19
CA LYS A 53 -6.65 12.35 -11.39
C LYS A 53 -7.96 11.55 -11.36
N GLN A 54 -9.08 12.25 -11.31
CA GLN A 54 -10.43 11.68 -11.26
C GLN A 54 -10.86 10.98 -12.56
N GLU A 55 -10.18 11.26 -13.67
CA GLU A 55 -10.58 10.74 -14.98
C GLU A 55 -9.54 9.74 -15.49
N LEU A 56 -9.84 8.46 -15.29
CA LEU A 56 -9.27 7.37 -16.06
C LEU A 56 -10.45 6.61 -16.71
N PRO A 57 -10.44 6.40 -18.04
CA PRO A 57 -11.49 5.66 -18.72
C PRO A 57 -11.52 4.20 -18.25
N GLY A 58 -12.70 3.58 -18.22
CA GLY A 58 -12.90 2.16 -17.86
C GLY A 58 -13.73 1.88 -16.61
N THR A 59 -14.33 2.88 -15.96
CA THR A 59 -15.28 2.68 -14.84
C THR A 59 -16.68 2.27 -15.31
N GLU A 60 -16.95 2.33 -16.61
CA GLU A 60 -18.24 2.02 -17.25
C GLU A 60 -18.73 0.57 -17.05
N HIS A 61 -17.85 -0.34 -16.58
CA HIS A 61 -18.18 -1.74 -16.30
C HIS A 61 -18.20 -2.10 -14.81
N LEU A 62 -17.90 -1.17 -13.90
CA LEU A 62 -17.89 -1.42 -12.45
C LEU A 62 -19.32 -1.28 -11.89
N CYS A 63 -20.17 -2.25 -12.18
CA CYS A 63 -21.56 -2.25 -11.74
C CYS A 63 -21.65 -2.35 -10.21
N GLY A 64 -22.15 -1.29 -9.57
CA GLY A 64 -22.47 -1.28 -8.14
C GLY A 64 -21.32 -0.94 -7.18
N ILE A 65 -20.18 -0.44 -7.67
CA ILE A 65 -19.10 0.08 -6.83
C ILE A 65 -19.13 1.61 -6.86
N GLU A 66 -19.15 2.23 -5.69
CA GLU A 66 -19.14 3.69 -5.61
C GLU A 66 -17.79 4.24 -6.08
N PRO A 67 -17.74 5.35 -6.86
CA PRO A 67 -16.48 5.93 -7.32
C PRO A 67 -15.50 6.27 -6.19
N SER A 68 -15.99 6.54 -4.97
CA SER A 68 -15.20 6.80 -3.78
C SER A 68 -14.48 5.57 -3.21
N GLU A 69 -14.92 4.37 -3.57
CA GLU A 69 -14.33 3.08 -3.17
C GLU A 69 -13.22 2.64 -4.13
N ILE A 70 -13.04 3.34 -5.24
CA ILE A 70 -12.07 3.02 -6.28
C ILE A 70 -10.87 3.96 -6.16
N ALA A 71 -9.68 3.38 -6.16
CA ALA A 71 -8.43 4.12 -6.25
C ALA A 71 -7.60 3.60 -7.42
N TRP A 72 -7.24 4.50 -8.32
CA TRP A 72 -6.30 4.20 -9.39
C TRP A 72 -4.86 4.34 -8.90
N MET A 73 -4.04 3.35 -9.23
CA MET A 73 -2.66 3.24 -8.77
C MET A 73 -1.76 2.82 -9.92
N TYR A 74 -0.55 3.39 -9.99
CA TYR A 74 0.44 3.03 -10.99
C TYR A 74 1.71 2.50 -10.31
N ASN A 75 2.35 1.53 -10.95
CA ASN A 75 3.61 0.96 -10.47
C ASN A 75 4.74 2.00 -10.62
N THR A 76 5.56 2.14 -9.59
CA THR A 76 6.72 3.03 -9.57
C THR A 76 8.02 2.24 -9.50
N ILE A 77 8.96 2.57 -10.39
CA ILE A 77 10.23 1.86 -10.56
C ILE A 77 11.19 2.07 -9.36
N ASN A 78 10.98 3.11 -8.54
CA ASN A 78 11.86 3.47 -7.44
C ASN A 78 11.29 3.08 -6.07
N GLN A 79 12.03 2.20 -5.38
CA GLN A 79 11.84 1.86 -3.98
C GLN A 79 12.06 3.09 -3.08
N ILE A 80 11.26 3.16 -2.01
CA ILE A 80 11.47 3.90 -0.76
C ILE A 80 12.51 5.03 -0.83
N ARG A 81 12.07 6.27 -1.13
CA ARG A 81 12.79 7.45 -0.63
C ARG A 81 12.41 7.62 0.85
N TRP A 82 13.29 7.22 1.76
CA TRP A 82 13.29 7.78 3.10
C TRP A 82 13.81 9.23 2.99
N THR A 83 12.96 10.17 2.56
CA THR A 83 13.34 11.58 2.70
C THR A 83 13.26 11.93 4.18
N ASN A 84 14.42 12.02 4.84
CA ASN A 84 14.56 12.75 6.11
C ASN A 84 14.33 14.28 5.95
N GLU A 85 13.82 14.72 4.81
CA GLU A 85 13.74 16.12 4.38
C GLU A 85 12.42 16.81 4.77
N GLU A 86 11.45 16.09 5.34
CA GLU A 86 10.17 16.68 5.81
C GLU A 86 10.09 16.86 7.34
N LEU A 87 11.18 16.59 8.09
CA LEU A 87 11.26 16.85 9.55
C LEU A 87 12.00 18.15 9.91
N ARG A 88 12.26 19.01 8.93
CA ARG A 88 12.65 20.41 9.17
C ARG A 88 11.63 21.31 8.51
N ASN A 89 10.58 21.65 9.26
CA ASN A 89 9.96 22.96 9.34
C ASN A 89 8.97 22.95 10.51
#